data_AF-A0A818J1W1-F1
#
_entry.id   AF-A0A818J1W1-F1
#
_cell.length_a   1.000
_cell.length_b   1.000
_cell.length_c   1.000
_cell.angle_alpha   90.00
_cell.angle_beta   90.00
_cell.angle_gamma   90.00
#
_symmetry.space_group_name_H-M   'P 1'
#
loop_
_entity.id
_entity.type
_entity.pdbx_description
1 polymer ?
#
loop_
_entity_poly.entity_id
_entity_poly.type
_entity_poly.pdbx_seq_one_letter_code
_entity_poly.pdbx_strand_id
1 'polypeptide(L)' 'MICSLTGDLCQCNYRVRLCENGEWYPISRLSRNRIASVCDFFTFIRHVQSGLVKSDTRNRYNKIIELRKQMAFARLGL' A
#
# COMPACT_ATOMS: atom_id res chain seq x y z
N MET A 1 -11.78 15.66 11.54
CA MET A 1 -12.05 15.46 10.10
C MET A 1 -12.49 14.01 9.91
N ILE A 2 -13.34 13.72 8.92
CA ILE A 2 -13.80 12.34 8.66
C ILE A 2 -12.86 11.70 7.63
N CYS A 3 -12.44 10.46 7.87
CA CYS A 3 -11.70 9.66 6.88
C CYS A 3 -12.66 9.23 5.77
N SER A 4 -12.35 9.56 4.51
CA SER A 4 -13.22 9.23 3.36
C SER A 4 -13.40 7.72 3.13
N LEU A 5 -12.52 6.88 3.68
CA LEU A 5 -12.57 5.43 3.45
C LEU A 5 -13.21 4.64 4.59
N THR A 6 -13.10 5.11 5.83
CA THR A 6 -13.65 4.39 7.00
C THR A 6 -14.88 5.07 7.60
N GLY A 7 -15.12 6.36 7.29
CA GLY A 7 -16.20 7.13 7.88
C GLY A 7 -15.95 7.60 9.32
N ASP A 8 -14.81 7.22 9.90
CA ASP A 8 -14.49 7.55 11.30
C ASP A 8 -13.96 8.98 11.45
N LEU A 9 -14.29 9.60 12.59
CA LEU A 9 -13.69 10.85 13.00
C LEU A 9 -12.25 10.60 13.47
N CYS A 10 -11.27 11.14 12.74
CA CYS A 10 -9.86 10.96 13.06
C CYS A 10 -8.98 12.11 12.55
N GLN A 11 -7.69 12.05 12.84
CA GLN A 11 -6.70 12.97 12.29
C GLN A 11 -6.22 12.46 10.90
N CYS A 12 -6.76 13.06 9.84
CA CYS A 12 -6.40 12.76 8.46
C CYS A 12 -5.24 13.65 7.98
N ASN A 13 -3.99 13.23 8.24
CA ASN A 13 -2.79 13.93 7.74
C ASN A 13 -2.41 13.52 6.31
N TYR A 14 -3.16 12.60 5.68
CA TYR A 14 -2.88 12.06 4.36
C TYR A 14 -4.08 12.24 3.44
N ARG A 15 -3.81 12.22 2.13
CA ARG A 15 -4.83 12.28 1.08
C ARG A 15 -4.49 11.31 -0.06
N VAL A 16 -5.51 10.81 -0.75
CA VAL A 16 -5.38 9.93 -1.92
C VAL A 16 -6.20 10.46 -3.07
N ARG A 17 -5.70 10.26 -4.30
CA ARG A 17 -6.44 10.48 -5.55
C ARG A 17 -6.43 9.18 -6.35
N LEU A 18 -7.52 8.89 -7.05
CA LEU A 18 -7.66 7.65 -7.83
C LEU A 18 -7.11 7.79 -9.26
N CYS A 19 -7.13 9.01 -9.78
CA CYS A 19 -6.64 9.38 -11.10
C CYS A 19 -5.80 10.65 -10.98
N GLU A 20 -4.97 10.97 -11.97
CA GLU A 20 -4.13 12.18 -11.93
C GLU A 20 -4.96 13.46 -11.83
N ASN A 21 -6.09 13.52 -12.54
CA ASN A 21 -7.02 14.66 -12.55
C ASN A 21 -8.21 14.46 -11.60
N GLY A 22 -8.12 13.49 -10.67
CA GLY A 22 -9.18 13.21 -9.70
C GLY A 22 -9.12 14.10 -8.46
N GLU A 23 -10.23 14.13 -7.74
CA GLU A 23 -10.33 14.81 -6.45
C GLU A 23 -9.45 14.16 -5.36
N TRP A 24 -9.04 14.97 -4.38
CA TRP A 24 -8.28 14.49 -3.23
C TRP A 24 -9.22 14.09 -2.09
N TYR A 25 -9.08 12.85 -1.63
CA TYR A 25 -9.84 12.31 -0.50
C TYR A 25 -8.97 12.26 0.75
N PRO A 26 -9.35 12.91 1.87
CA PRO A 26 -8.62 12.80 3.13
C PRO A 26 -8.75 11.38 3.70
N ILE A 27 -7.63 10.82 4.15
CA ILE A 27 -7.58 9.46 4.70
C ILE A 27 -6.79 9.42 6.01
N SER A 28 -7.18 8.50 6.88
CA SER A 28 -6.47 8.20 8.11
C SER A 28 -5.09 7.60 7.83
N ARG A 29 -4.18 7.69 8.81
CA ARG A 29 -2.87 7.02 8.74
C ARG A 29 -3.00 5.50 8.54
N LEU A 30 -3.97 4.86 9.18
CA LEU A 30 -4.23 3.42 9.06
C LEU A 30 -4.66 3.05 7.64
N SER A 31 -5.60 3.81 7.07
CA SER A 31 -6.03 3.62 5.68
C SER A 31 -4.87 3.80 4.71
N ARG A 32 -4.04 4.83 4.92
CA ARG A 32 -2.84 5.08 4.12
C ARG A 32 -1.85 3.92 4.20
N ASN A 33 -1.58 3.37 5.38
CA ASN A 33 -0.65 2.25 5.55
C ASN A 33 -1.15 0.98 4.83
N ARG A 34 -2.46 0.69 4.93
CA ARG A 34 -3.09 -0.42 4.20
C ARG A 34 -2.91 -0.27 2.70
N ILE A 35 -3.23 0.91 2.14
CA ILE A 35 -3.08 1.19 0.71
C ILE A 35 -1.61 1.05 0.29
N ALA A 36 -0.69 1.71 0.99
CA ALA A 36 0.74 1.69 0.65
C ALA A 36 1.30 0.26 0.62
N SER A 37 0.98 -0.56 1.63
CA SER A 37 1.46 -1.96 1.69
C SER A 37 1.01 -2.80 0.49
N VAL A 38 -0.20 -2.56 -0.02
CA VAL A 38 -0.73 -3.23 -1.22
C VAL A 38 -0.05 -2.68 -2.48
N CYS A 39 0.10 -1.35 -2.58
CA CYS A 39 0.80 -0.72 -3.71
C CYS A 39 2.25 -1.19 -3.83
N ASP A 40 2.98 -1.32 -2.73
CA ASP A 40 4.36 -1.81 -2.71
C ASP A 40 4.43 -3.26 -3.22
N PHE A 41 3.50 -4.10 -2.79
CA PHE A 41 3.38 -5.48 -3.28
C PHE A 41 3.16 -5.53 -4.80
N PHE A 42 2.15 -4.83 -5.31
CA PHE A 42 1.85 -4.85 -6.75
C PHE A 42 2.96 -4.21 -7.59
N THR A 43 3.61 -3.18 -7.08
CA THR A 43 4.75 -2.54 -7.75
C THR A 43 5.91 -3.53 -7.89
N PHE A 44 6.23 -4.25 -6.81
CA PHE A 44 7.25 -5.29 -6.86
C PHE A 44 6.91 -6.41 -7.85
N ILE A 45 5.69 -6.93 -7.83
CA ILE A 45 5.25 -7.97 -8.78
C ILE A 45 5.37 -7.49 -10.23
N ARG A 46 4.94 -6.25 -10.52
CA ARG A 46 5.08 -5.65 -11.85
C ARG A 46 6.53 -5.52 -12.28
N HIS A 47 7.43 -5.15 -11.36
CA HIS A 47 8.86 -5.08 -11.64
C HIS A 47 9.49 -6.46 -11.88
N VAL A 48 9.02 -7.50 -11.20
CA VAL A 48 9.42 -8.88 -11.49
C VAL A 48 8.94 -9.30 -12.88
N GLN A 49 7.68 -9.04 -13.21
CA GLN A 49 7.08 -9.41 -14.51
C GLN A 49 7.74 -8.70 -15.69
N SER A 50 8.12 -7.43 -15.53
CA SER A 50 8.82 -6.64 -16.56
C SER A 50 10.33 -6.91 -16.62
N GLY A 51 10.86 -7.79 -15.77
CA GLY A 51 12.29 -8.13 -15.76
C GLY A 51 13.20 -7.04 -15.17
N LEU A 52 12.63 -6.01 -14.53
CA LEU A 52 13.40 -4.97 -13.82
C LEU A 52 14.15 -5.55 -12.61
N VAL A 53 13.61 -6.60 -11.99
CA VAL A 53 14.23 -7.29 -10.85
C VAL A 53 15.12 -8.43 -11.34
N LYS A 54 16.45 -8.22 -11.28
CA LYS A 54 17.46 -9.20 -11.72
C LYS A 54 17.93 -10.18 -10.64
N SER A 55 17.37 -10.14 -9.43
CA SER A 55 17.75 -11.07 -8.34
C SER A 55 17.34 -12.51 -8.64
N ASP A 56 17.91 -13.47 -7.93
CA ASP A 56 17.54 -14.88 -8.03
C ASP A 56 16.14 -15.17 -7.46
N THR A 57 15.62 -16.35 -7.79
CA THR A 57 14.27 -16.78 -7.41
C THR A 57 14.04 -16.77 -5.89
N ARG A 58 15.05 -17.14 -5.09
CA ARG A 58 14.91 -17.19 -3.63
C ARG A 58 14.79 -15.78 -3.05
N ASN A 59 15.60 -14.84 -3.54
CA ASN A 59 15.50 -13.45 -3.11
C ASN A 59 14.16 -12.80 -3.52
N ARG A 60 13.66 -13.09 -4.73
CA ARG A 60 12.32 -12.63 -5.14
C ARG A 60 11.23 -13.21 -4.24
N TYR A 61 11.29 -14.50 -3.94
CA TYR A 61 10.34 -15.17 -3.05
C TYR A 61 10.36 -14.57 -1.64
N ASN A 62 11.55 -14.41 -1.05
CA ASN A 62 11.70 -13.79 0.28
C ASN A 62 11.10 -12.38 0.31
N LYS A 63 11.31 -11.59 -0.75
CA LYS A 63 10.72 -10.25 -0.85
C LYS A 63 9.19 -10.29 -0.94
N ILE A 64 8.63 -11.24 -1.68
CA ILE A 64 7.17 -11.47 -1.73
C ILE A 64 6.63 -11.79 -0.33
N ILE A 65 7.31 -12.67 0.42
CA ILE A 65 6.90 -13.01 1.79
C ILE A 65 6.98 -11.80 2.72
N GLU A 66 8.03 -10.99 2.63
CA GLU A 66 8.18 -9.76 3.39
C GLU A 66 7.02 -8.77 3.10
N LEU A 67 6.70 -8.53 1.83
CA LEU A 67 5.62 -7.63 1.44
C LEU A 67 4.24 -8.15 1.89
N ARG A 68 4.01 -9.46 1.84
CA ARG A 68 2.80 -10.09 2.40
C ARG A 68 2.70 -9.92 3.91
N LYS A 69 3.83 -10.01 4.63
CA LYS A 69 3.89 -9.74 6.07
C LYS A 69 3.51 -8.28 6.38
N GLN A 70 3.99 -7.31 5.59
CA GLN A 70 3.60 -5.90 5.78
C GLN A 70 2.10 -5.67 5.56
N MET A 71 1.50 -6.28 4.54
CA MET A 71 0.05 -6.23 4.35
C MET A 71 -0.72 -6.84 5.54
N ALA A 72 -0.20 -7.93 6.12
CA ALA A 72 -0.82 -8.55 7.29
C ALA A 72 -0.76 -7.64 8.53
N PHE A 73 0.36 -6.95 8.78
CA PHE A 73 0.47 -5.96 9.85
C PHE A 73 -0.47 -4.77 9.63
N ALA A 74 -0.48 -4.20 8.42
CA ALA A 74 -1.37 -3.08 8.11
C ALA A 74 -2.86 -3.45 8.26
N ARG A 75 -3.23 -4.72 7.98
CA ARG A 75 -4.59 -5.22 8.21
C ARG A 75 -4.96 -5.21 9.68
N LEU A 76 -4.03 -5.58 10.57
CA LEU A 76 -4.19 -5.53 12.03
C LEU A 76 -4.07 -4.11 12.62
N GLY A 77 -3.70 -3.12 11.80
CA GLY A 77 -3.52 -1.73 12.24
C GLY A 77 -2.16 -1.44 12.88
N LEU A 78 -1.19 -2.33 12.65
CA LEU A 78 0.21 -2.21 13.10
C LEU A 78 1.07 -1.48 12.05
#